data_AF-A0A2D5VMX0-F1
#
_entry.id   AF-A0A2D5VMX0-F1
#
_cell.length_a   1.000
_cell.length_b   1.000
_cell.length_c   1.000
_cell.angle_alpha   90.00
_cell.angle_beta   90.00
_cell.angle_gamma   90.00
#
_symmetry.space_group_name_H-M   'P 1'
#
loop_
_entity.id
_entity.type
_entity.pdbx_description
1 polymer ?
#
loop_
_entity_poly.entity_id
_entity_poly.type
_entity_poly.pdbx_seq_one_letter_code
_entity_poly.pdbx_strand_id
1 'polypeptide(L)' 'LKGADPGVQEKIFKNMSKRAAELLRDDLDASGPVKVSDVEASQKEILTIARRLADAGEIMLGGGGEAMV' A
#
# COMPACT_ATOMS: atom_id res chain seq x y z
N LEU A 1 1.20 2.05 -5.04
CA LEU A 1 1.14 0.88 -5.94
C LEU A 1 2.06 1.04 -7.15
N LYS A 2 2.08 2.20 -7.81
CA LYS A 2 3.23 2.53 -8.68
C LYS A 2 4.54 2.37 -7.91
N GLY A 3 5.50 1.69 -8.53
CA GLY A 3 6.81 1.40 -7.92
C GLY A 3 6.81 0.32 -6.83
N ALA A 4 5.68 -0.34 -6.55
CA ALA A 4 5.66 -1.48 -5.62
C ALA A 4 6.05 -2.78 -6.34
N ASP A 5 6.69 -3.70 -5.62
CA ASP A 5 7.02 -5.02 -6.14
C ASP A 5 5.78 -5.78 -6.64
N PRO A 6 5.89 -6.59 -7.71
CA PRO A 6 4.75 -7.32 -8.26
C PRO A 6 3.99 -8.15 -7.22
N GLY A 7 4.70 -8.80 -6.29
CA GLY A 7 4.10 -9.58 -5.22
C GLY A 7 3.26 -8.73 -4.25
N VAL A 8 3.67 -7.50 -3.96
CA VAL A 8 2.91 -6.56 -3.13
C VAL A 8 1.66 -6.10 -3.89
N GLN A 9 1.80 -5.75 -5.17
CA GLN A 9 0.66 -5.35 -6.00
C GLN A 9 -0.41 -6.46 -6.05
N GLU A 10 0.00 -7.70 -6.34
CA GLU A 10 -0.90 -8.85 -6.39
C GLU A 10 -1.61 -9.06 -5.04
N LYS A 11 -0.87 -8.98 -3.94
CA LYS A 11 -1.44 -9.14 -2.60
C LYS A 11 -2.52 -8.11 -2.31
N ILE A 12 -2.32 -6.85 -2.70
CA ILE A 12 -3.31 -5.78 -2.53
C ILE A 12 -4.55 -6.06 -3.40
N PHE A 13 -4.37 -6.29 -4.71
CA PHE A 13 -5.50 -6.51 -5.62
C PHE A 13 -6.33 -7.74 -5.24
N LYS A 14 -5.70 -8.82 -4.75
CA LYS A 14 -6.41 -10.03 -4.30
C LYS A 14 -7.35 -9.79 -3.11
N ASN A 15 -7.12 -8.74 -2.31
CA ASN A 15 -7.97 -8.39 -1.17
C ASN A 15 -8.99 -7.28 -1.50
N MET A 16 -9.11 -6.87 -2.77
CA MET A 16 -10.10 -5.92 -3.24
C MET A 16 -11.28 -6.64 -3.90
N SER A 17 -12.44 -5.99 -3.95
CA SER A 17 -13.52 -6.42 -4.84
C SER A 17 -13.09 -6.27 -6.30
N LYS A 18 -13.61 -7.12 -7.19
CA LYS A 18 -13.25 -7.11 -8.63
C LYS A 18 -13.39 -5.71 -9.25
N ARG A 19 -14.52 -5.05 -9.00
CA ARG A 19 -14.80 -3.68 -9.49
C ARG A 19 -13.79 -2.66 -8.96
N ALA A 20 -13.43 -2.71 -7.68
CA ALA A 20 -12.49 -1.76 -7.10
C ALA A 20 -11.06 -1.98 -7.63
N ALA A 21 -10.67 -3.24 -7.84
CA ALA A 21 -9.39 -3.57 -8.45
C ALA A 21 -9.29 -3.10 -9.90
N GLU A 22 -10.36 -3.23 -10.69
CA GLU A 22 -10.44 -2.72 -12.07
C GLU A 22 -10.30 -1.19 -12.10
N LEU A 23 -11.11 -0.48 -11.31
CA LEU A 23 -11.03 0.99 -11.24
C LEU A 23 -9.64 1.49 -10.85
N LEU A 24 -9.00 0.85 -9.87
CA LEU A 24 -7.66 1.24 -9.43
C LEU A 24 -6.60 0.96 -10.50
N ARG A 25 -6.74 -0.08 -11.32
CA ARG A 25 -5.82 -0.32 -12.45
C ARG A 25 -5.96 0.76 -13.51
N ASP A 26 -7.20 1.12 -13.86
CA ASP A 26 -7.47 2.19 -14.81
C ASP A 26 -6.88 3.53 -14.32
N ASP A 27 -7.01 3.84 -13.02
CA ASP A 27 -6.41 5.02 -12.40
C ASP A 27 -4.86 4.99 -12.43
N LEU A 28 -4.25 3.82 -12.24
CA LEU A 28 -2.79 3.65 -12.31
C LEU A 28 -2.28 3.86 -13.74
N ASP A 29 -2.99 3.34 -14.74
CA ASP A 29 -2.66 3.51 -16.16
C ASP A 29 -2.83 4.98 -16.60
N ALA A 30 -3.88 5.65 -16.10
CA ALA A 30 -4.16 7.06 -16.40
C ALA A 30 -3.22 8.05 -15.71
N SER A 31 -2.68 7.72 -14.53
CA SER A 31 -1.97 8.69 -13.67
C SER A 31 -0.57 9.13 -14.14
N GLY A 32 -0.13 8.77 -15.34
CA GLY A 32 1.12 9.26 -15.95
C GLY A 32 2.39 9.04 -15.11
N PRO A 33 3.52 9.67 -15.46
CA PRO A 33 4.74 9.64 -14.65
C PRO A 33 4.51 10.36 -13.31
N VAL A 34 4.92 9.73 -12.21
CA VAL A 34 4.83 10.29 -10.86
C VAL A 34 6.22 10.44 -10.24
N LYS A 35 6.42 11.45 -9.39
CA LYS A 35 7.71 11.63 -8.70
C LYS A 35 7.86 10.57 -7.62
N VAL A 36 9.09 10.06 -7.45
CA VAL A 36 9.41 9.06 -6.42
C VAL A 36 9.06 9.60 -5.02
N SER A 37 9.31 10.88 -4.76
CA SER A 37 8.94 11.55 -3.49
C SER A 37 7.47 11.42 -3.14
N ASP A 38 6.58 11.49 -4.14
CA ASP A 38 5.14 11.45 -3.93
C ASP A 38 4.69 10.01 -3.64
N VAL A 39 5.38 9.03 -4.25
CA VAL A 39 5.20 7.60 -3.96
C VAL A 39 5.61 7.29 -2.52
N GLU A 40 6.78 7.76 -2.09
CA GLU A 40 7.30 7.55 -0.73
C GLU A 40 6.40 8.20 0.33
N ALA A 41 5.91 9.42 0.08
CA ALA A 41 4.95 10.10 0.95
C ALA A 41 3.67 9.26 1.11
N SER A 42 3.11 8.76 0.01
CA SER A 42 1.92 7.91 0.03
C SER A 42 2.16 6.59 0.77
N GLN A 43 3.34 5.97 0.62
CA GLN A 43 3.71 4.76 1.37
C GLN A 43 3.78 5.04 2.88
N LYS A 44 4.33 6.18 3.29
CA LYS A 44 4.42 6.58 4.70
C LYS A 44 3.03 6.79 5.33
N GLU A 45 2.08 7.34 4.58
CA GLU A 45 0.69 7.48 5.03
C GLU A 45 0.05 6.11 5.27
N ILE A 46 0.24 5.15 4.36
CA ILE A 46 -0.26 3.77 4.52
C ILE A 46 0.34 3.11 5.77
N LEU A 47 1.65 3.27 6.01
CA LEU A 47 2.32 2.75 7.20
C LEU A 47 1.79 3.40 8.49
N THR A 48 1.48 4.70 8.44
CA THR A 48 0.88 5.41 9.57
C THR A 48 -0.50 4.83 9.92
N ILE A 49 -1.32 4.51 8.91
CA ILE A 49 -2.60 3.84 9.12
C ILE A 49 -2.40 2.44 9.69
N ALA A 50 -1.49 1.65 9.12
CA ALA A 50 -1.20 0.30 9.60
C ALA A 50 -0.74 0.31 11.08
N ARG A 51 0.12 1.26 11.46
CA ARG A 51 0.56 1.44 12.85
C ARG A 51 -0.63 1.74 13.78
N ARG A 52 -1.51 2.65 13.38
CA ARG A 52 -2.72 2.98 14.16
C ARG A 52 -3.63 1.77 14.34
N LEU A 53 -3.84 0.98 13.29
CA LEU A 53 -4.63 -0.25 13.37
C LEU A 53 -3.97 -1.29 14.30
N ALA A 54 -2.64 -1.36 14.31
CA ALA A 54 -1.90 -2.23 15.21
C ALA A 54 -2.01 -1.78 16.67
N ASP A 55 -1.88 -0.48 16.93
CA ASP A 55 -2.04 0.10 18.26
C ASP A 55 -3.47 -0.08 18.79
N ALA A 56 -4.47 -0.12 17.89
CA ALA A 56 -5.86 -0.46 18.21
C ALA A 56 -6.12 -1.97 18.37
N GLY A 57 -5.13 -2.82 18.07
CA GLY A 57 -5.26 -4.28 18.13
C GLY A 57 -6.05 -4.91 16.98
N GLU A 58 -6.39 -4.16 15.93
CA GLU A 58 -7.14 -4.66 14.77
C GLU A 58 -6.27 -5.50 13.84
N ILE A 59 -4.97 -5.19 13.76
CA ILE A 59 -4.00 -5.98 12.98
C ILE A 59 -2.79 -6.32 13.85
N MET A 60 -2.18 -7.48 13.58
CA MET A 60 -0.87 -7.81 14.12
C MET A 60 0.19 -7.49 13.08
N LEU A 61 1.06 -6.54 13.38
CA LEU A 61 2.32 -6.38 12.66
C LEU A 61 3.27 -7.44 13.20
N GLY A 62 3.57 -8.47 12.39
CA GLY A 62 4.47 -9.56 12.79
C GLY A 62 5.82 -9.02 13.29
N GLY A 63 6.40 -9.69 14.28
CA GLY A 63 7.62 -9.29 15.00
C GLY A 63 8.84 -9.14 14.09
N GLY A 64 8.94 -7.99 13.42
CA GLY A 64 10.11 -7.47 12.72
C GLY A 64 10.37 -6.02 13.11
N GLY A 65 10.07 -5.68 14.37
CA GLY A 65 10.16 -4.31 14.92
C GLY A 65 11.57 -3.69 14.90
N GLU A 66 12.61 -4.45 14.51
CA GLU A 66 13.98 -3.96 14.37
C GLU A 66 14.30 -3.39 12.98
N ALA A 67 13.43 -3.53 11.97
CA ALA A 67 13.73 -3.07 10.60
C ALA A 67 13.05 -1.75 10.21
N MET A 68 12.30 -1.11 11.12
CA MET A 68 11.59 0.15 10.84
C MET A 68 12.00 1.32 11.74
N VAL A 69 13.26 1.34 12.19
CA VAL A 69 13.90 2.50 12.82
C VAL A 69 15.17 2.85 12.06
#